data_AF-A0A923ZFC0-F1
#
_entry.id   AF-A0A923ZFC0-F1
#
_cell.length_a   1.000
_cell.length_b   1.000
_cell.length_c   1.000
_cell.angle_alpha   90.00
_cell.angle_beta   90.00
_cell.angle_gamma   90.00
#
_symmetry.space_group_name_H-M   'P 1'
#
loop_
_entity.id
_entity.type
_entity.pdbx_description
1 polymer ?
#
loop_
_entity_poly.entity_id
_entity_poly.type
_entity_poly.pdbx_seq_one_letter_code
_entity_poly.pdbx_strand_id
1 'polypeptide(L)'
;DVQYVDTDATKGALITIVNKGRMILPAIVQVTESNGKTGTINLPVEIWQRGGTWTFRYAATTKINKIVLDPMHVLPDIDRRNNEWIAK
;
A
#
# COMPACT_ATOMS: atom_id res chain seq x y z
N ASP A 1 -5.96 -4.03 0.37
CA ASP A 1 -7.02 -4.02 -0.66
C ASP A 1 -6.76 -2.88 -1.64
N VAL A 2 -7.19 -3.02 -2.90
CA VAL A 2 -7.02 -2.00 -3.94
C VAL A 2 -8.33 -1.82 -4.69
N GLN A 3 -8.84 -0.59 -4.70
CA GLN A 3 -10.05 -0.22 -5.44
C GLN A 3 -9.73 0.94 -6.37
N TYR A 4 -10.23 0.92 -7.61
CA TYR A 4 -10.06 2.05 -8.52
C TYR A 4 -11.22 3.03 -8.41
N VAL A 5 -10.91 4.33 -8.46
CA VAL A 5 -11.93 5.38 -8.45
C VAL A 5 -12.77 5.28 -9.72
N ASP A 6 -14.10 5.19 -9.58
CA ASP A 6 -15.04 4.92 -10.68
C ASP A 6 -14.66 3.71 -11.56
N THR A 7 -13.98 2.70 -10.99
CA THR A 7 -13.45 1.53 -11.72
C THR A 7 -12.41 1.85 -12.80
N ASP A 8 -11.86 3.06 -12.79
CA ASP A 8 -10.88 3.54 -13.77
C ASP A 8 -9.52 3.77 -13.11
N ALA A 9 -8.51 3.04 -13.59
CA ALA A 9 -7.15 3.15 -13.07
C ALA A 9 -6.51 4.52 -13.32
N THR A 10 -6.96 5.24 -14.36
CA THR A 10 -6.45 6.57 -14.70
C THR A 10 -6.95 7.66 -13.74
N LYS A 11 -8.06 7.39 -13.04
CA LYS A 11 -8.59 8.26 -11.98
C LYS A 11 -7.93 8.00 -10.63
N GLY A 12 -7.00 7.07 -10.55
CA GLY A 12 -6.28 6.69 -9.34
C GLY A 12 -6.90 5.51 -8.59
N ALA A 13 -6.15 5.01 -7.62
CA ALA A 13 -6.49 3.85 -6.81
C ALA A 13 -6.59 4.23 -5.33
N LEU A 14 -7.59 3.70 -4.64
CA LEU A 14 -7.70 3.67 -3.20
C LEU A 14 -7.02 2.40 -2.69
N ILE A 15 -5.93 2.59 -1.95
CA ILE A 15 -5.16 1.50 -1.37
C ILE A 15 -5.48 1.47 0.12
N THR A 16 -5.98 0.33 0.59
CA THR A 16 -6.28 0.08 1.99
C THR A 16 -5.25 -0.85 2.59
N ILE A 17 -4.61 -0.40 3.67
CA ILE A 17 -3.63 -1.15 4.45
C ILE A 17 -4.19 -1.37 5.85
N VAL A 18 -3.92 -2.55 6.39
CA VAL A 18 -4.30 -2.92 7.75
C VAL A 18 -3.06 -3.31 8.54
N ASN A 19 -2.78 -2.59 9.61
CA ASN A 19 -1.85 -2.96 10.65
C ASN A 19 -2.52 -4.01 11.57
N LYS A 20 -2.06 -5.26 11.47
CA LYS A 20 -2.52 -6.37 12.31
C LYS A 20 -1.72 -6.52 13.62
N GLY A 21 -0.69 -5.70 13.79
CA GLY A 21 0.14 -5.67 14.99
C GLY A 21 -0.38 -4.69 16.04
N ARG A 22 0.28 -4.67 17.20
CA ARG A 22 0.05 -3.68 18.27
C ARG A 22 1.00 -2.49 18.18
N MET A 23 1.92 -2.48 17.22
CA MET A 23 2.95 -1.46 17.07
C MET A 23 2.58 -0.44 16.00
N ILE A 24 2.65 0.84 16.35
CA ILE A 24 2.44 1.97 15.43
C ILE A 24 3.78 2.41 14.83
N LEU A 25 4.20 1.74 13.76
CA LEU A 25 5.47 2.00 13.08
C LEU A 25 5.25 2.73 11.74
N PRO A 26 6.22 3.55 11.28
CA PRO A 26 6.16 4.11 9.94
C PRO A 26 6.33 2.97 8.94
N ALA A 27 5.54 2.98 7.87
CA ALA A 27 5.54 1.94 6.86
C ALA A 27 5.88 2.52 5.48
N ILE A 28 6.73 1.84 4.73
CA ILE A 28 7.05 2.20 3.35
C ILE A 28 6.23 1.30 2.44
N VAL A 29 5.55 1.89 1.47
CA VAL A 29 4.71 1.17 0.50
C VAL A 29 5.27 1.41 -0.88
N GLN A 30 5.62 0.34 -1.59
CA GLN A 30 6.02 0.42 -2.98
C GLN A 30 4.90 -0.11 -3.87
N VAL A 31 4.50 0.69 -4.84
CA VAL A 31 3.47 0.39 -5.83
C VAL A 31 4.14 0.23 -7.18
N THR A 32 3.85 -0.85 -7.88
CA THR A 32 4.32 -1.13 -9.24
C THR A 32 3.12 -1.17 -10.17
N GLU A 33 3.12 -0.26 -11.14
CA GLU A 33 2.12 -0.15 -12.18
C GLU A 33 2.44 -1.02 -13.41
N SER A 34 1.44 -1.29 -14.23
CA SER A 34 1.53 -2.18 -15.39
C SER A 34 2.37 -1.62 -16.53
N ASN A 35 2.54 -0.30 -16.57
CA ASN A 35 3.46 0.38 -17.48
C ASN A 35 4.93 0.34 -17.03
N GLY A 36 5.24 -0.34 -15.91
CA GLY A 36 6.59 -0.42 -15.34
C GLY A 36 6.95 0.75 -14.42
N LYS A 37 6.06 1.74 -14.24
CA LYS A 37 6.26 2.84 -13.29
C LYS A 37 6.17 2.31 -11.86
N THR A 38 7.09 2.78 -11.02
CA THR A 38 7.08 2.48 -9.58
C THR A 38 6.89 3.77 -8.78
N GLY A 39 6.09 3.69 -7.73
CA GLY A 39 5.86 4.77 -6.78
C GLY A 39 6.13 4.29 -5.36
N THR A 40 6.80 5.11 -4.57
CA THR A 40 7.07 4.82 -3.15
C THR A 40 6.31 5.82 -2.29
N ILE A 41 5.53 5.32 -1.35
CA ILE A 41 4.76 6.10 -0.39
C ILE A 41 5.30 5.80 1.01
N ASN A 42 5.72 6.85 1.72
CA ASN A 42 6.09 6.73 3.13
C ASN A 42 4.90 7.11 3.99
N LEU A 43 4.42 6.15 4.78
CA LEU A 43 3.33 6.33 5.72
C LEU A 43 3.91 6.66 7.11
N PRO A 44 3.70 7.88 7.62
CA PRO A 44 4.15 8.24 8.96
C PRO A 44 3.30 7.52 10.02
N VAL A 45 3.83 7.39 11.23
CA VAL A 45 3.13 6.73 12.36
C VAL A 45 1.76 7.32 12.67
N GLU A 46 1.54 8.60 12.32
CA GLU A 46 0.32 9.35 12.57
C GLU A 46 -0.92 8.74 11.91
N ILE A 47 -0.75 8.01 10.79
CA ILE A 47 -1.88 7.37 10.09
C ILE A 47 -2.58 6.32 10.95
N TRP A 48 -1.89 5.78 11.96
CA TRP A 48 -2.40 4.74 12.85
C TRP A 48 -3.12 5.28 14.08
N GLN A 49 -3.12 6.60 14.32
CA GLN A 49 -3.75 7.20 15.51
C GLN A 49 -5.25 6.93 15.60
N ARG A 50 -5.92 6.78 14.45
CA ARG A 50 -7.36 6.54 14.36
C ARG A 50 -7.73 5.07 14.29
N GLY A 51 -6.74 4.17 14.30
CA GLY A 51 -6.93 2.72 14.27
C GLY A 51 -5.93 1.99 13.36
N GLY A 52 -6.06 0.67 13.28
CA GLY A 52 -5.18 -0.19 12.49
C GLY A 52 -5.51 -0.24 11.00
N THR A 53 -6.48 0.51 10.49
CA THR A 53 -6.84 0.52 9.06
C THR A 53 -6.66 1.91 8.48
N TRP A 54 -5.94 2.01 7.37
CA TRP A 54 -5.70 3.26 6.67
C TRP A 54 -5.97 3.10 5.19
N THR A 55 -6.72 4.05 4.61
CA THR A 55 -6.99 4.11 3.18
C THR A 55 -6.45 5.41 2.63
N PHE A 56 -5.66 5.34 1.56
CA PHE A 56 -5.11 6.51 0.89
C PHE A 56 -5.29 6.41 -0.62
N ARG A 57 -5.36 7.56 -1.28
CA ARG A 57 -5.43 7.64 -2.74
C ARG A 57 -4.02 7.67 -3.32
N TYR A 58 -3.72 6.75 -4.21
CA TYR A 58 -2.55 6.74 -5.07
C TYR A 58 -2.94 7.19 -6.47
N ALA A 59 -2.21 8.17 -7.01
CA ALA A 59 -2.43 8.70 -8.36
C ALA A 59 -1.88 7.74 -9.42
N ALA A 60 -2.45 6.55 -9.49
CA ALA A 60 -2.18 5.59 -10.56
C ALA A 60 -2.55 6.21 -11.91
N THR A 61 -1.73 5.94 -12.93
CA THR A 61 -2.06 6.26 -14.32
C THR A 61 -2.40 5.01 -15.12
N THR A 62 -2.01 3.84 -14.61
CA THR A 62 -2.32 2.52 -15.19
C THR A 62 -2.67 1.51 -14.10
N LYS A 63 -3.02 0.29 -14.48
CA LYS A 63 -3.36 -0.76 -13.51
C LYS A 63 -2.16 -1.03 -12.60
N ILE A 64 -2.42 -1.22 -11.31
CA ILE A 64 -1.41 -1.64 -10.35
C ILE A 64 -1.23 -3.15 -10.47
N ASN A 65 0.00 -3.59 -10.73
CA ASN A 65 0.37 -5.00 -10.81
C ASN A 65 0.75 -5.57 -9.45
N LYS A 66 1.52 -4.80 -8.68
CA LYS A 66 2.08 -5.25 -7.40
C LYS A 66 2.13 -4.11 -6.40
N ILE A 67 1.84 -4.40 -5.14
CA ILE A 67 2.10 -3.51 -4.01
C ILE A 67 2.90 -4.31 -2.98
N VAL A 68 3.95 -3.69 -2.44
CA VAL A 68 4.80 -4.28 -1.41
C VAL A 68 4.88 -3.32 -0.24
N LEU A 69 4.49 -3.79 0.95
CA LEU A 69 4.74 -3.13 2.22
C LEU A 69 6.13 -3.52 2.71
N ASP A 70 6.87 -2.53 3.19
CA ASP A 70 8.23 -2.67 3.70
C ASP A 70 9.17 -3.43 2.72
N PRO A 71 9.39 -2.89 1.50
CA PRO A 71 10.27 -3.52 0.51
C PRO A 71 11.73 -3.62 0.98
N MET A 72 12.13 -2.80 1.95
CA MET A 72 13.49 -2.81 2.54
C MET A 72 13.59 -3.71 3.77
N HIS A 73 12.49 -4.36 4.18
CA HIS A 73 12.48 -5.31 5.28
C HIS A 73 12.98 -4.75 6.63
N VAL A 74 12.74 -3.45 6.85
CA VAL A 74 13.17 -2.74 8.06
C VAL A 74 12.26 -2.99 9.25
N LEU A 75 11.03 -3.46 9.02
CA LEU A 75 10.06 -3.74 10.07
C LEU A 75 10.18 -5.18 10.58
N PRO A 76 10.07 -5.38 11.91
CA PRO A 76 9.99 -6.71 12.51
C PRO A 76 8.59 -7.30 12.25
N ASP A 77 8.40 -7.83 11.05
CA ASP A 77 7.15 -8.48 10.64
C ASP A 77 7.28 -10.01 10.68
N ILE A 78 6.35 -10.65 11.39
CA ILE A 78 6.28 -12.10 11.57
C ILE A 78 5.82 -12.80 10.29
N ASP A 79 4.98 -12.15 9.48
CA ASP A 79 4.41 -12.74 8.27
C ASP A 79 4.51 -11.78 7.07
N ARG A 80 5.67 -11.76 6.43
CA ARG A 80 5.93 -10.91 5.27
C ARG A 80 5.13 -11.28 4.02
N ARG A 81 4.50 -12.46 3.99
CA ARG A 81 3.73 -12.88 2.80
C ARG A 81 2.46 -12.04 2.63
N ASN A 82 1.95 -11.48 3.73
CA ASN A 82 0.79 -10.61 3.71
C ASN A 82 1.14 -9.13 3.37
N ASN A 83 2.43 -8.83 3.23
CA ASN A 83 2.92 -7.51 2.81
C ASN A 83 2.90 -7.33 1.30
N GLU A 84 2.61 -8.38 0.54
CA GLU A 84 2.54 -8.32 -0.91
C GLU A 84 1.10 -8.47 -1.37
N TRP A 85 0.65 -7.50 -2.17
CA TRP A 85 -0.58 -7.60 -2.95
C TRP A 85 -0.21 -7.70 -4.42
N ILE A 86 -0.81 -8.66 -5.12
CA ILE A 86 -0.62 -8.88 -6.56
C ILE A 86 -2.00 -8.81 -7.20
N ALA A 87 -2.12 -8.01 -8.26
CA ALA A 87 -3.35 -7.95 -9.06
C ALA A 87 -3.61 -9.33 -9.68
N LYS A 88 -4.84 -9.83 -9.52
CA LYS A 88 -5.33 -11.02 -10.22
C LYS A 88 -5.83 -10.68 -11.61
#